data_AF-A0A836WH54-F1
#
_entry.id   AF-A0A836WH54-F1
#
_cell.length_a   1.000
_cell.length_b   1.000
_cell.length_c   1.000
_cell.angle_alpha   90.00
_cell.angle_beta   90.00
_cell.angle_gamma   90.00
#
_symmetry.space_group_name_H-M   'P 1'
#
loop_
_entity.id
_entity.type
_entity.pdbx_description
1 polymer ?
#
loop_
_entity_poly.entity_id
_entity_poly.type
_entity_poly.pdbx_seq_one_letter_code
_entity_poly.pdbx_strand_id
1 'polypeptide(L)'
;MIRAFPAVPDYWHDAYFSGLRAEGAFLVTSRLKDGKVAFVEVGSEAGGECQVRNPFDGPAELLDLVSGESKTLEGEVLRFGTTAGGRYLIKPEGATLGEEDMSPPDFGEGHWFGVKRRARF
;
A
#
# COMPACT_ATOMS: atom_id res chain seq x y z
N MET A 1 7.34 10.55 -7.16
CA MET A 1 6.93 10.42 -5.73
C MET A 1 5.62 9.65 -5.65
N ILE A 2 5.59 8.57 -4.87
CA ILE A 2 4.41 7.70 -4.71
C ILE A 2 3.53 8.22 -3.57
N ARG A 3 2.21 8.26 -3.78
CA ARG A 3 1.21 8.58 -2.76
C ARG A 3 0.18 7.47 -2.73
N ALA A 4 0.13 6.70 -1.66
CA ALA A 4 -0.93 5.72 -1.46
C ALA A 4 -2.22 6.45 -1.05
N PHE A 5 -3.33 6.12 -1.70
CA PHE A 5 -4.67 6.62 -1.34
C PHE A 5 -4.80 8.15 -1.18
N PRO A 6 -4.34 8.97 -2.16
CA PRO A 6 -4.26 10.43 -1.99
C PRO A 6 -5.62 11.16 -1.92
N ALA A 7 -6.69 10.52 -2.38
CA ALA A 7 -8.02 11.14 -2.50
C ALA A 7 -9.13 10.11 -2.24
N VAL A 8 -8.97 9.29 -1.20
CA VAL A 8 -10.03 8.34 -0.83
C VAL A 8 -11.15 9.08 -0.10
N PRO A 9 -12.41 8.97 -0.55
CA PRO A 9 -13.54 9.55 0.18
C PRO A 9 -13.73 8.87 1.53
N ASP A 10 -14.15 9.64 2.53
CA ASP A 10 -14.33 9.23 3.94
C ASP A 10 -15.22 7.98 4.12
N TYR A 11 -16.13 7.73 3.17
CA TYR A 11 -17.05 6.59 3.19
C TYR A 11 -16.41 5.25 2.73
N TRP A 12 -15.16 5.23 2.27
CA TRP A 12 -14.47 4.00 1.90
C TRP A 12 -13.76 3.40 3.11
N HIS A 13 -14.38 2.36 3.68
CA HIS A 13 -13.82 1.65 4.83
C HIS A 13 -12.68 0.69 4.43
N ASP A 14 -12.83 -0.05 3.33
CA ASP A 14 -11.86 -1.04 2.88
C ASP A 14 -11.58 -0.89 1.39
N ALA A 15 -10.30 -0.84 1.03
CA ALA A 15 -9.85 -0.79 -0.36
C ALA A 15 -8.54 -1.57 -0.52
N TYR A 16 -8.36 -2.21 -1.67
CA TYR A 16 -7.14 -2.93 -2.00
C TYR A 16 -6.81 -2.71 -3.46
N PHE A 17 -5.56 -2.40 -3.75
CA PHE A 17 -5.04 -2.43 -5.11
C PHE A 17 -3.71 -3.16 -5.13
N SER A 18 -3.43 -3.83 -6.23
CA SER A 18 -2.18 -4.54 -6.46
C SER A 18 -1.64 -4.21 -7.84
N GLY A 19 -0.32 -4.08 -7.93
CA GLY A 19 0.39 -3.88 -9.20
C GLY A 19 0.09 -2.55 -9.90
N LEU A 20 -0.26 -1.49 -9.15
CA LEU A 20 -0.41 -0.18 -9.76
C LEU A 20 0.96 0.39 -10.12
N ARG A 21 1.13 0.78 -11.39
CA ARG A 21 2.40 1.30 -11.87
C ARG A 21 2.55 2.77 -11.48
N ALA A 22 3.67 3.07 -10.85
CA ALA A 22 4.09 4.42 -10.49
C ALA A 22 5.32 4.85 -11.31
N GLU A 23 5.51 6.16 -11.39
CA GLU A 23 6.68 6.77 -12.02
C GLU A 23 7.99 6.23 -11.44
N GLY A 24 8.97 5.92 -12.28
CA GLY A 24 10.25 5.31 -11.86
C GLY A 24 10.28 3.78 -11.99
N ALA A 25 9.33 3.17 -12.70
CA ALA A 25 9.22 1.71 -12.86
C ALA A 25 9.01 0.98 -11.53
N PHE A 26 8.15 1.56 -10.69
CA PHE A 26 7.71 0.96 -9.45
C PHE A 26 6.30 0.38 -9.61
N LEU A 27 6.09 -0.82 -9.07
CA LEU A 27 4.78 -1.44 -8.89
C LEU A 27 4.38 -1.28 -7.42
N VAL A 28 3.16 -0.80 -7.18
CA VAL A 28 2.68 -0.51 -5.84
C VAL A 28 1.45 -1.35 -5.54
N THR A 29 1.48 -2.02 -4.39
CA THR A 29 0.36 -2.76 -3.81
C THR A 29 0.07 -2.16 -2.45
N SER A 30 -1.19 -1.89 -2.11
CA SER A 30 -1.53 -1.29 -0.83
C SER A 30 -2.97 -1.62 -0.45
N ARG A 31 -3.19 -1.66 0.87
CA ARG A 31 -4.51 -1.89 1.46
C ARG A 31 -4.89 -0.75 2.39
N LEU A 32 -6.13 -0.31 2.26
CA LEU A 32 -6.85 0.51 3.21
C LEU A 32 -7.80 -0.41 4.00
N LYS A 33 -7.75 -0.32 5.33
CA LYS A 33 -8.58 -1.08 6.26
C LYS A 33 -9.09 -0.13 7.33
N ASP A 34 -10.40 -0.10 7.53
CA ASP A 34 -11.07 0.84 8.44
C ASP A 34 -10.67 2.31 8.19
N GLY A 35 -10.53 2.70 6.92
CA GLY A 35 -10.12 4.06 6.53
C GLY A 35 -8.64 4.39 6.77
N LYS A 36 -7.81 3.43 7.22
CA LYS A 36 -6.38 3.60 7.47
C LYS A 36 -5.54 2.73 6.54
N VAL A 37 -4.40 3.23 6.09
CA VAL A 37 -3.47 2.44 5.28
C VAL A 37 -2.84 1.37 6.17
N ALA A 38 -3.02 0.10 5.81
CA ALA A 38 -2.45 -1.03 6.54
C ALA A 38 -0.99 -1.27 6.16
N PHE A 39 -0.69 -1.20 4.86
CA PHE A 39 0.67 -1.34 4.32
C PHE A 39 0.79 -0.75 2.93
N VAL A 40 2.03 -0.52 2.50
CA VAL A 40 2.40 -0.18 1.13
C VAL A 40 3.56 -1.07 0.71
N GLU A 41 3.32 -1.99 -0.22
CA GLU A 41 4.37 -2.77 -0.87
C GLU A 41 4.79 -2.05 -2.16
N VAL A 42 6.10 -1.96 -2.37
CA VAL A 42 6.73 -1.38 -3.54
C VAL A 42 7.66 -2.40 -4.17
N GLY A 43 7.29 -2.89 -5.36
CA GLY A 43 8.17 -3.62 -6.25
C GLY A 43 8.94 -2.65 -7.13
N SER A 44 10.26 -2.84 -7.24
CA SER A 44 11.14 -2.03 -8.08
C SER A 44 11.55 -2.83 -9.31
N GLU A 45 11.14 -2.43 -10.50
CA GLU A 45 11.52 -3.13 -11.74
C GLU A 45 12.92 -2.72 -12.22
N ALA A 46 13.29 -1.45 -12.04
CA ALA A 46 14.54 -0.88 -12.57
C ALA A 46 15.58 -0.53 -11.50
N GLY A 47 15.22 -0.53 -10.20
CA GLY A 47 16.06 0.00 -9.13
C GLY A 47 16.04 1.52 -9.05
N GLY A 48 16.83 2.07 -8.11
CA GLY A 48 17.00 3.51 -7.91
C GLY A 48 16.43 4.03 -6.60
N GLU A 49 16.35 5.35 -6.45
CA GLU A 49 15.78 5.95 -5.23
C GLU A 49 14.25 5.95 -5.30
N CYS A 50 13.61 5.32 -4.33
CA CYS A 50 12.15 5.37 -4.17
C CYS A 50 11.77 6.41 -3.10
N GLN A 51 10.73 7.19 -3.40
CA GLN A 51 10.16 8.18 -2.48
C GLN A 51 8.66 7.96 -2.34
N VAL A 52 8.23 7.62 -1.12
CA VAL A 52 6.83 7.36 -0.77
C VAL A 52 6.39 8.40 0.27
N ARG A 53 5.24 9.06 0.05
CA ARG A 53 4.63 9.88 1.10
C ARG A 53 4.17 8.98 2.22
N ASN A 54 4.60 9.26 3.45
CA ASN A 54 4.20 8.49 4.62
C ASN A 54 2.67 8.59 4.78
N PRO A 55 1.92 7.48 4.64
CA PRO A 55 0.48 7.47 4.87
C PRO A 55 0.14 7.21 6.35
N PHE A 56 1.13 6.93 7.20
CA PHE A 56 0.96 6.61 8.60
C PHE A 56 1.19 7.87 9.47
N ASP A 57 0.52 7.93 10.62
CA ASP A 57 0.61 9.05 11.57
C ASP A 57 1.91 9.03 12.41
N GLY A 58 2.87 8.15 12.07
CA GLY A 58 4.06 7.88 12.88
C GLY A 58 5.20 7.21 12.11
N PRO A 59 6.19 6.65 12.83
CA PRO A 59 7.31 5.91 12.23
C PRO A 59 6.80 4.74 11.39
N ALA A 60 7.47 4.50 10.28
CA ALA A 60 7.19 3.41 9.36
C ALA A 60 8.36 2.42 9.35
N GLU A 61 8.07 1.14 9.37
CA GLU A 61 9.06 0.08 9.17
C GLU A 61 9.10 -0.31 7.70
N LEU A 62 10.28 -0.18 7.08
CA LEU A 62 10.61 -0.68 5.76
C LEU A 62 11.27 -2.06 5.91
N LEU A 63 10.65 -3.09 5.35
CA LEU A 63 11.19 -4.44 5.26
C LEU A 63 11.53 -4.76 3.80
N ASP A 64 12.78 -5.11 3.52
CA ASP A 64 13.15 -5.68 2.23
C ASP A 64 12.80 -7.17 2.21
N LEU A 65 11.87 -7.55 1.34
CA LEU A 65 11.37 -8.92 1.24
C LEU A 65 12.38 -9.86 0.53
N VAL A 66 13.45 -9.31 -0.02
CA VAL A 66 14.51 -10.08 -0.69
C VAL A 66 15.65 -10.41 0.27
N SER A 67 16.21 -9.41 0.95
CA SER A 67 17.29 -9.60 1.94
C SER A 67 16.79 -9.97 3.34
N GLY A 68 15.55 -9.61 3.68
CA GLY A 68 14.99 -9.72 5.03
C GLY A 68 15.43 -8.59 5.97
N GLU A 69 16.14 -7.58 5.49
CA GLU A 69 16.55 -6.43 6.30
C GLU A 69 15.37 -5.50 6.59
N SER A 70 15.27 -5.03 7.84
CA SER A 70 14.27 -4.06 8.26
C SER A 70 14.93 -2.75 8.68
N LYS A 71 14.27 -1.64 8.39
CA LYS A 71 14.74 -0.29 8.67
C LYS A 71 13.58 0.61 9.05
N THR A 72 13.67 1.30 10.17
CA THR A 72 12.72 2.36 10.53
C THR A 72 12.99 3.61 9.72
N LEU A 73 11.91 4.19 9.17
CA LEU A 73 11.89 5.45 8.43
C LEU A 73 10.87 6.38 9.09
N GLU A 74 11.25 7.65 9.23
CA GLU A 74 10.43 8.66 9.89
C GLU A 74 10.32 9.92 9.02
N GLY A 75 9.23 10.67 9.23
CA GLY A 75 8.94 11.91 8.51
C GLY A 75 7.82 11.79 7.48
N GLU A 76 7.52 12.89 6.80
CA GLU A 76 6.42 12.99 5.83
C GLU A 76 6.72 12.24 4.51
N VAL A 77 8.00 12.06 4.17
CA VAL A 77 8.44 11.40 2.94
C VAL A 77 9.51 10.36 3.27
N LEU A 78 9.17 9.11 3.04
CA LEU A 78 10.04 7.95 3.23
C LEU A 78 10.92 7.79 1.99
N ARG A 79 12.24 7.84 2.18
CA ARG A 79 13.23 7.72 1.09
C ARG A 79 14.15 6.53 1.33
N PHE A 80 14.28 5.68 0.32
CA PHE A 80 15.15 4.51 0.41
C PHE A 80 15.65 4.10 -0.98
N GLY A 81 16.84 3.51 -1.00
CA GLY A 81 17.41 2.93 -2.21
C GLY A 81 16.75 1.58 -2.50
N THR A 82 16.48 1.32 -3.77
CA THR A 82 15.91 0.08 -4.27
C THR A 82 16.82 -0.57 -5.30
N THR A 83 16.80 -1.89 -5.37
CA THR A 83 17.47 -2.69 -6.38
C THR A 83 16.47 -3.12 -7.46
N ALA A 84 16.97 -3.42 -8.66
CA ALA A 84 16.13 -3.97 -9.72
C ALA A 84 15.66 -5.37 -9.32
N GLY A 85 14.34 -5.62 -9.40
CA GLY A 85 13.69 -6.82 -8.90
C GLY A 85 13.45 -6.85 -7.39
N GLY A 86 13.83 -5.80 -6.65
CA GLY A 86 13.62 -5.68 -5.21
C GLY A 86 12.14 -5.51 -4.85
N ARG A 87 11.75 -5.99 -3.67
CA ARG A 87 10.39 -5.84 -3.12
C ARG A 87 10.48 -5.33 -1.70
N TYR A 88 9.83 -4.20 -1.45
CA TYR A 88 9.93 -3.48 -0.19
C TYR A 88 8.53 -3.34 0.42
N LEU A 89 8.35 -3.85 1.62
CA LEU A 89 7.12 -3.70 2.38
C LEU A 89 7.27 -2.56 3.37
N ILE A 90 6.37 -1.58 3.31
CA ILE A 90 6.29 -0.48 4.25
C ILE A 90 5.04 -0.67 5.10
N LYS A 91 5.19 -0.67 6.42
CA LYS A 91 4.09 -0.80 7.37
C LYS A 91 4.28 0.17 8.54
N PRO A 92 3.25 0.46 9.34
CA PRO A 92 3.43 1.23 10.57
C PRO A 92 4.36 0.47 11.52
N GLU A 93 5.22 1.19 12.25
CA GLU A 93 6.04 0.58 13.29
C GLU A 93 5.16 -0.10 14.36
N GLY A 94 5.51 -1.33 14.74
CA GLY A 94 4.72 -2.12 15.69
C GLY A 94 3.45 -2.76 15.12
N ALA A 95 3.13 -2.55 13.84
CA ALA A 95 2.03 -3.26 13.20
C ALA A 95 2.42 -4.70 12.84
N THR A 96 1.62 -5.66 13.31
CA THR A 96 1.68 -7.05 12.86
C THR A 96 0.77 -7.19 11.64
N LEU A 97 1.35 -7.32 10.45
CA LEU A 97 0.60 -7.75 9.27
C LEU A 97 0.41 -9.26 9.31
N GLY A 98 -0.85 -9.72 9.30
CA GLY A 98 -1.17 -11.11 9.00
C GLY A 98 -1.10 -11.40 7.50
N GLU A 99 -0.90 -12.66 7.10
CA GLU A 99 -0.98 -13.10 5.69
C GLU A 99 -2.33 -12.72 5.04
N GLU A 100 -3.39 -12.61 5.83
CA GLU A 100 -4.72 -12.17 5.42
C GLU A 100 -4.79 -10.70 4.99
N ASP A 101 -3.90 -9.85 5.51
CA ASP A 101 -3.87 -8.44 5.15
C ASP A 101 -3.22 -8.23 3.77
N MET A 102 -2.23 -9.06 3.42
CA MET A 102 -1.52 -9.01 2.13
C MET A 102 -2.32 -9.59 0.97
N SER A 103 -3.33 -10.42 1.25
CA SER A 103 -4.24 -10.92 0.22
C SER A 103 -5.34 -9.91 -0.11
N PRO A 104 -5.79 -9.85 -1.39
CA PRO A 104 -6.96 -9.08 -1.74
C PRO A 104 -8.16 -9.55 -0.88
N PRO A 105 -8.98 -8.63 -0.36
CA PRO A 105 -10.18 -9.00 0.38
C PRO A 105 -11.04 -9.92 -0.48
N ASP A 106 -11.58 -10.98 0.12
CA ASP A 106 -12.63 -11.77 -0.52
C ASP A 106 -13.88 -10.89 -0.61
N PHE A 107 -14.06 -10.23 -1.77
CA PHE A 107 -15.21 -9.37 -2.02
C PHE A 107 -16.49 -10.16 -2.38
N GLY A 108 -16.44 -11.50 -2.33
CA GLY A 108 -17.48 -12.41 -2.81
C GLY A 108 -17.73 -12.32 -4.33
N GLU A 109 -18.32 -13.36 -4.90
CA GLU A 109 -18.84 -13.34 -6.27
C GLU A 109 -20.06 -12.41 -6.35
N GLY A 110 -19.86 -11.16 -6.74
CA GLY A 110 -20.95 -10.20 -6.83
C GLY A 110 -20.66 -9.09 -7.83
N HIS A 111 -21.47 -9.04 -8.89
CA HIS A 111 -21.47 -8.02 -9.96
C HIS A 111 -21.00 -6.63 -9.46
N TRP A 112 -19.76 -6.29 -9.81
CA TRP A 112 -18.98 -5.17 -9.25
C TRP A 112 -19.34 -3.81 -9.84
N PHE A 113 -20.15 -3.81 -10.90
CA PHE A 113 -20.66 -2.62 -11.56
C PHE A 113 -22.19 -2.60 -11.50
N GLY A 114 -22.74 -1.49 -11.00
CA GLY A 114 -24.18 -1.25 -10.90
C GLY A 114 -24.61 -0.72 -9.53
N VAL A 115 -25.51 0.26 -9.52
CA VAL A 115 -26.09 0.85 -8.30
C VAL A 115 -26.73 -0.26 -7.45
N LYS A 116 -26.11 -0.59 -6.30
CA LYS A 116 -26.56 -1.69 -5.42
C LYS A 116 -27.81 -1.39 -4.60
N ARG A 117 -28.34 -0.16 -4.67
CA ARG A 117 -29.64 0.20 -4.07
C ARG A 117 -30.51 0.96 -5.06
N ARG A 118 -31.54 0.30 -5.60
CA ARG A 118 -32.69 1.02 -6.18
C ARG A 118 -33.28 1.88 -5.07
N ALA A 119 -33.31 3.21 -5.26
CA ALA A 119 -34.16 4.07 -4.47
C ALA A 119 -35.60 3.56 -4.63
N ARG A 120 -36.25 3.20 -3.53
CA ARG A 120 -37.69 2.93 -3.53
C ARG A 120 -38.39 4.28 -3.72
N PHE A 121 -39.16 4.41 -4.79
CA PHE A 121 -40.16 5.46 -4.96
C PHE A 121 -41.35 5.17 -4.04
#